data_AF-A0A5D3YGE2-F1
#
_entry.id   AF-A0A5D3YGE2-F1
#
_cell.length_a   1.000
_cell.length_b   1.000
_cell.length_c   1.000
_cell.angle_alpha   90.00
_cell.angle_beta   90.00
_cell.angle_gamma   90.00
#
_symmetry.space_group_name_H-M   'P 1'
#
loop_
_entity.id
_entity.type
_entity.pdbx_description
1 polymer ?
#
loop_
_entity_poly.entity_id
_entity_poly.type
_entity_poly.pdbx_seq_one_letter_code
_entity_poly.pdbx_strand_id
1 'polypeptide(L)'
;MLTEYGRLIRESRLEIGETLMSMATSMKANVSSLSGMVTGRIKIEDDIITKTHKFFLLRGLRLDDGLMRRLAKGSNDRLKNGNPLFKR
;
A
#
# COMPACT_ATOMS: atom_id res chain seq x y z
N MET A 1 -7.00 -11.82 3.06
CA MET A 1 -7.21 -10.84 4.14
C MET A 1 -6.48 -9.56 3.81
N LEU A 2 -7.01 -8.39 4.17
CA LEU A 2 -6.33 -7.10 3.98
C LEU A 2 -5.51 -6.75 5.22
N THR A 3 -4.40 -6.05 5.03
CA THR A 3 -3.70 -5.36 6.13
C THR A 3 -4.39 -4.04 6.43
N GLU A 4 -4.07 -3.39 7.54
CA GLU A 4 -4.59 -2.04 7.83
C GLU A 4 -4.15 -1.03 6.77
N TYR A 5 -2.89 -1.10 6.34
CA TYR A 5 -2.40 -0.33 5.20
C TYR A 5 -3.24 -0.63 3.94
N GLY A 6 -3.43 -1.92 3.61
CA GLY A 6 -4.22 -2.31 2.44
C GLY A 6 -5.69 -1.89 2.51
N ARG A 7 -6.27 -1.85 3.70
CA ARG A 7 -7.62 -1.32 3.95
C ARG A 7 -7.68 0.18 3.67
N LEU A 8 -6.75 0.96 4.24
CA LEU A 8 -6.62 2.40 3.94
C LEU A 8 -6.53 2.64 2.44
N ILE A 9 -5.62 1.96 1.73
CA ILE A 9 -5.46 2.14 0.27
C ILE A 9 -6.72 1.75 -0.50
N ARG A 10 -7.48 0.75 -0.04
CA ARG A 10 -8.73 0.34 -0.69
C ARG A 10 -9.83 1.38 -0.48
N GLU A 11 -10.04 1.82 0.76
CA GLU A 11 -11.08 2.80 1.11
C GLU A 11 -10.80 4.14 0.41
N SER A 12 -9.57 4.64 0.46
CA SER A 12 -9.16 5.87 -0.22
C SER A 12 -9.32 5.81 -1.74
N ARG A 13 -9.13 4.62 -2.36
CA ARG A 13 -9.40 4.45 -3.79
C ARG A 13 -10.89 4.50 -4.11
N LEU A 14 -11.73 3.88 -3.29
CA LEU A 14 -13.17 3.94 -3.46
C LEU A 14 -13.70 5.37 -3.31
N GLU A 15 -13.15 6.13 -2.37
CA GLU A 15 -13.50 7.54 -2.15
C GLU A 15 -13.27 8.42 -3.38
N ILE A 16 -12.17 8.21 -4.09
CA ILE A 16 -11.81 8.98 -5.30
C ILE A 16 -12.24 8.30 -6.61
N GLY A 17 -13.02 7.21 -6.55
CA GLY A 17 -13.50 6.49 -7.73
C GLY A 17 -12.42 5.76 -8.54
N GLU A 18 -11.30 5.42 -7.93
CA GLU A 18 -10.14 4.79 -8.60
C GLU A 18 -10.07 3.28 -8.39
N THR A 19 -9.47 2.56 -9.34
CA THR A 19 -9.29 1.11 -9.29
C THR A 19 -7.86 0.74 -8.89
N LEU A 20 -7.60 -0.54 -8.58
CA LEU A 20 -6.22 -1.02 -8.40
C LEU A 20 -5.41 -0.89 -9.70
N MET A 21 -6.07 -1.06 -10.85
CA MET A 21 -5.45 -1.02 -12.17
C MET A 21 -5.01 0.38 -12.54
N SER A 22 -5.88 1.38 -12.37
CA SER A 22 -5.53 2.79 -12.64
C SER A 22 -4.45 3.31 -11.69
N MET A 23 -4.45 2.86 -10.42
CA MET A 23 -3.36 3.13 -9.48
C MET A 23 -2.03 2.52 -9.94
N ALA A 24 -2.04 1.25 -10.38
CA ALA A 24 -0.86 0.58 -10.92
C ALA A 24 -0.28 1.35 -12.12
N THR A 25 -1.14 1.72 -13.07
CA THR A 25 -0.76 2.54 -14.24
C THR A 25 -0.13 3.87 -13.82
N SER A 26 -0.77 4.60 -12.90
CA SER A 26 -0.27 5.91 -12.42
C SER A 26 1.07 5.81 -11.69
N MET A 27 1.31 4.71 -10.97
CA MET A 27 2.55 4.47 -10.22
C MET A 27 3.65 3.81 -11.07
N LYS A 28 3.36 3.46 -12.33
CA LYS A 28 4.21 2.60 -13.17
C LYS A 28 4.58 1.29 -12.46
N ALA A 29 3.61 0.72 -11.74
CA ALA A 29 3.73 -0.54 -11.03
C ALA A 29 2.85 -1.61 -11.70
N ASN A 30 3.09 -2.89 -11.39
CA ASN A 30 2.19 -3.95 -11.83
C ASN A 30 1.03 -4.14 -10.83
N VAL A 31 -0.11 -4.63 -11.33
CA VAL A 31 -1.32 -4.84 -10.50
C VAL A 31 -1.08 -5.92 -9.43
N SER A 32 -0.24 -6.93 -9.73
CA SER A 32 0.07 -8.03 -8.81
C SER A 32 0.86 -7.57 -7.58
N SER A 33 1.81 -6.65 -7.74
CA SER A 33 2.56 -6.01 -6.65
C SER A 33 1.64 -5.15 -5.80
N LEU A 34 0.78 -4.32 -6.40
CA LEU A 34 -0.19 -3.55 -5.59
C LEU A 34 -1.19 -4.47 -4.85
N SER A 35 -1.61 -5.58 -5.46
CA SER A 35 -2.43 -6.60 -4.80
C SER A 35 -1.68 -7.26 -3.63
N GLY A 36 -0.40 -7.59 -3.83
CA GLY A 36 0.48 -8.09 -2.79
C GLY A 36 0.63 -7.10 -1.63
N MET A 37 0.80 -5.81 -1.94
CA MET A 37 0.94 -4.73 -0.95
C MET A 37 -0.33 -4.61 -0.10
N VAL A 38 -1.49 -4.59 -0.76
CA VAL A 38 -2.81 -4.48 -0.11
C VAL A 38 -3.14 -5.71 0.74
N THR A 39 -2.60 -6.88 0.39
CA THR A 39 -2.82 -8.13 1.13
C THR A 39 -1.68 -8.50 2.08
N GLY A 40 -0.65 -7.66 2.21
CA GLY A 40 0.49 -7.88 3.09
C GLY A 40 1.39 -9.05 2.67
N ARG A 41 1.40 -9.41 1.38
CA ARG A 41 2.23 -10.49 0.81
C ARG A 41 3.58 -10.01 0.28
N ILE A 42 3.75 -8.69 0.12
CA ILE A 42 5.02 -8.08 -0.25
C ILE A 42 5.38 -6.99 0.73
N LYS A 43 6.68 -6.71 0.83
CA LYS A 43 7.20 -5.59 1.62
C LYS A 43 6.81 -4.27 0.97
N ILE A 44 6.44 -3.30 1.80
CA ILE A 44 6.07 -1.94 1.41
C ILE A 44 7.29 -1.05 1.68
N GLU A 45 8.01 -0.71 0.62
CA GLU A 45 9.18 0.18 0.67
C GLU A 45 8.78 1.66 0.65
N ASP A 46 9.70 2.53 1.04
CA ASP A 46 9.47 3.97 1.16
C ASP A 46 9.05 4.66 -0.16
N ASP A 47 9.64 4.22 -1.26
CA ASP A 47 9.28 4.68 -2.61
C ASP A 47 7.82 4.38 -2.96
N ILE A 48 7.31 3.21 -2.53
CA ILE A 48 5.91 2.84 -2.73
C ILE A 48 4.98 3.73 -1.91
N ILE A 49 5.36 4.04 -0.67
CA ILE A 49 4.59 4.94 0.20
C ILE A 49 4.53 6.33 -0.44
N THR A 50 5.68 6.85 -0.89
CA THR A 50 5.79 8.16 -1.54
C THR A 50 4.96 8.24 -2.82
N LYS A 51 5.04 7.22 -3.69
CA LYS A 51 4.22 7.14 -4.91
C LYS A 51 2.73 7.02 -4.60
N THR A 52 2.38 6.27 -3.58
CA THR A 52 0.98 6.11 -3.13
C THR A 52 0.43 7.44 -2.60
N HIS A 53 1.19 8.13 -1.76
CA HIS A 53 0.80 9.43 -1.22
C HIS A 53 0.61 10.45 -2.35
N LYS A 54 1.55 10.52 -3.30
CA LYS A 54 1.45 11.38 -4.49
C LYS A 54 0.23 11.02 -5.35
N PHE A 55 -0.07 9.73 -5.53
CA PHE A 55 -1.23 9.27 -6.30
C PHE A 55 -2.55 9.84 -5.76
N PHE A 56 -2.74 9.80 -4.43
CA PHE A 56 -3.93 10.33 -3.76
C PHE A 56 -3.95 11.85 -3.73
N LEU A 57 -2.81 12.48 -3.44
CA LEU A 57 -2.69 13.94 -3.38
C LEU A 57 -3.08 14.59 -4.71
N LEU A 58 -2.64 14.02 -5.84
CA LEU A 58 -3.00 14.50 -7.18
C LEU A 58 -4.48 14.32 -7.53
N ARG A 59 -5.24 13.57 -6.72
CA ARG A 59 -6.68 13.32 -6.89
C ARG A 59 -7.52 14.02 -5.82
N GLY A 60 -6.93 14.97 -5.11
CA GLY A 60 -7.63 15.76 -4.10
C GLY A 60 -7.76 15.09 -2.73
N LEU A 61 -7.23 13.87 -2.55
CA LEU A 61 -7.27 13.17 -1.26
C LEU A 61 -5.92 13.28 -0.54
N ARG A 62 -5.90 14.01 0.58
CA ARG A 62 -4.70 14.16 1.42
C ARG A 62 -4.68 13.08 2.48
N LEU A 63 -3.88 12.04 2.26
CA LEU A 63 -3.59 11.03 3.27
C LEU A 63 -2.44 11.48 4.15
N ASP A 64 -2.52 11.21 5.46
CA ASP A 64 -1.43 11.51 6.38
C ASP A 64 -0.23 10.56 6.13
N ASP A 65 0.91 11.13 5.74
CA ASP A 65 2.14 10.38 5.43
C ASP A 65 2.68 9.61 6.65
N GLY A 66 2.57 10.20 7.86
CA GLY A 66 2.98 9.54 9.11
C GLY A 66 2.16 8.29 9.40
N LEU A 67 0.84 8.37 9.25
CA LEU A 67 -0.08 7.24 9.36
C LEU A 67 0.24 6.17 8.31
N MET A 68 0.43 6.56 7.05
CA MET A 68 0.76 5.61 5.97
C MET A 68 2.04 4.82 6.30
N ARG A 69 3.10 5.50 6.76
CA ARG A 69 4.36 4.86 7.17
C ARG A 69 4.17 3.93 8.37
N ARG A 70 3.40 4.35 9.37
CA ARG A 70 3.09 3.53 10.55
C ARG A 70 2.37 2.25 10.17
N LEU A 71 1.34 2.34 9.32
CA LEU A 71 0.58 1.17 8.86
C LEU A 71 1.41 0.26 7.94
N ALA A 72 2.25 0.84 7.07
CA ALA A 72 3.17 0.08 6.23
C ALA A 72 4.18 -0.71 7.07
N LYS A 73 4.73 -0.10 8.13
CA LYS A 73 5.59 -0.79 9.11
C LYS A 73 4.87 -1.97 9.75
N GLY A 74 3.63 -1.78 10.23
CA GLY A 74 2.83 -2.87 10.80
C GLY A 74 2.57 -4.02 9.81
N SER A 75 2.32 -3.70 8.54
CA SER A 75 2.20 -4.69 7.45
C SER A 75 3.51 -5.47 7.24
N ASN A 76 4.64 -4.77 7.20
CA ASN A 76 5.97 -5.38 6.99
C ASN A 76 6.40 -6.26 8.18
N ASP A 77 6.12 -5.85 9.41
CA ASP A 77 6.45 -6.62 10.61
C ASP A 77 5.66 -7.94 10.65
N ARG A 78 4.38 -7.93 10.21
CA ARG A 78 3.59 -9.17 10.05
C ARG A 78 4.12 -10.09 8.96
N LEU A 79 4.58 -9.54 7.84
CA LEU A 79 5.18 -10.33 6.75
C LEU A 79 6.44 -11.08 7.21
N LYS A 80 7.28 -10.44 8.03
CA LYS A 80 8.47 -11.10 8.62
C LYS A 80 8.09 -12.26 9.53
N ASN A 81 7.08 -12.07 10.38
CA ASN A 81 6.65 -13.09 11.35
C ASN A 81 5.92 -14.28 10.70
N GLY A 82 5.27 -14.07 9.56
CA GLY A 82 4.54 -15.11 8.81
C GLY A 82 5.38 -15.85 7.76
N ASN A 83 6.61 -15.42 7.48
CA ASN A 83 7.45 -16.01 6.45
C ASN A 83 8.66 -16.75 7.08
N PRO A 84 8.74 -18.09 6.97
CA PRO A 84 9.84 -18.89 7.52
C PRO A 84 11.23 -18.49 7.00
N LEU A 85 11.31 -17.81 5.85
CA LEU A 85 12.57 -17.43 5.20
C LEU A 85 13.23 -16.17 5.80
N PHE A 86 12.54 -15.43 6.68
CA PHE A 86 13.09 -14.22 7.33
C PHE A 86 13.32 -14.39 8.85
N LYS A 87 13.22 -15.61 9.38
CA LYS A 87 13.77 -15.94 10.70
C LYS A 87 15.28 -16.14 10.57
N ARG A 88 16.06 -15.09 10.78
CA ARG A 88 17.48 -15.17 11.13
C ARG A 88 17.77 -14.24 12.28
#